data_AF-Q5GHR4-F1
#
_entry.id   AF-Q5GHR4-F1
#
_cell.length_a   1.000
_cell.length_b   1.000
_cell.length_c   1.000
_cell.angle_alpha   90.00
_cell.angle_beta   90.00
_cell.angle_gamma   90.00
#
_symmetry.space_group_name_H-M   'P 1'
#
loop_
_entity.id
_entity.type
_entity.pdbx_description
1 polymer ?
#
loop_
_entity_poly.entity_id
_entity_poly.type
_entity_poly.pdbx_seq_one_letter_code
_entity_poly.pdbx_strand_id
1 'polypeptide(L)'
;HNAEFQGLWPMRTQKERREVCQVFNLDEDVARKCVQFGEVFNLLHAGASYLRVNQQGFGAVGVSKKYGKRSYARYPIFWGLRKVGNLPNPDPSDVGEWTKQPVTEATVDPEYEAGRAELKRQAQEWAGLEQNPDADLLVFVGSW
;
A
#
# COMPACT_ATOMS: atom_id res chain seq x y z
N HIS A 1 2.61 5.21 -2.55
CA HIS A 1 1.96 6.28 -3.32
C HIS A 1 1.98 7.57 -2.51
N ASN A 2 1.42 7.64 -1.30
CA ASN A 2 1.51 8.85 -0.45
C ASN A 2 2.95 9.31 -0.19
N ALA A 3 3.87 8.36 0.04
CA ALA A 3 5.29 8.64 0.24
C ALA A 3 6.00 9.32 -0.95
N GLU A 4 5.43 9.29 -2.16
CA GLU A 4 5.98 10.07 -3.29
C GLU A 4 5.77 11.57 -3.11
N PHE A 5 4.67 11.96 -2.45
CA PHE A 5 4.28 13.35 -2.25
C PHE A 5 4.60 13.86 -0.85
N GLN A 6 5.13 13.00 0.02
CA GLN A 6 5.54 13.36 1.37
C GLN A 6 7.00 13.80 1.40
N GLY A 7 7.27 14.91 2.08
CA GLY A 7 8.62 15.41 2.28
C GLY A 7 9.18 16.23 1.12
N LEU A 8 8.35 16.98 0.38
CA LEU A 8 8.74 17.83 -0.76
C LEU A 8 9.58 19.08 -0.40
N TRP A 9 10.59 18.91 0.47
CA TRP A 9 11.52 19.97 0.79
C TRP A 9 12.36 20.28 -0.44
N PRO A 10 12.50 21.57 -0.82
CA PRO A 10 13.25 21.94 -2.01
C PRO A 10 14.73 21.56 -1.86
N MET A 11 15.31 21.08 -2.94
CA MET A 11 16.72 20.72 -3.08
C MET A 11 17.27 21.21 -4.44
N ARG A 12 16.79 22.36 -4.92
CA ARG A 12 17.11 22.93 -6.25
C ARG A 12 18.51 23.54 -6.24
N THR A 13 18.81 24.25 -5.17
CA THR A 13 20.09 24.94 -5.00
C THR A 13 21.02 24.21 -4.03
N GLN A 14 22.31 24.50 -4.10
CA GLN A 14 23.28 23.96 -3.14
C GLN A 14 23.03 24.45 -1.71
N LYS A 15 22.41 25.63 -1.54
CA LYS A 15 22.03 26.13 -0.22
C LYS A 15 20.89 25.31 0.37
N GLU A 16 19.80 25.16 -0.38
CA GLU A 16 18.63 24.37 0.04
C GLU A 16 19.02 22.92 0.36
N ARG A 17 19.83 22.28 -0.50
CA ARG A 17 20.33 20.93 -0.24
C ARG A 17 21.13 20.87 1.06
N ARG A 18 22.04 21.83 1.30
CA ARG A 18 22.83 21.88 2.54
C ARG A 18 21.95 22.00 3.78
N GLU A 19 20.93 22.85 3.74
CA GLU A 19 19.98 23.02 4.85
C GLU A 19 19.24 21.72 5.15
N VAL A 20 18.69 21.06 4.12
CA VAL A 20 18.03 19.75 4.27
C VAL A 20 19.00 18.71 4.82
N CYS A 21 20.22 18.64 4.27
CA CYS A 21 21.24 17.70 4.73
C CYS A 21 21.63 17.94 6.20
N GLN A 22 21.73 19.19 6.64
CA GLN A 22 22.00 19.52 8.04
C GLN A 22 20.86 19.08 8.96
N VAL A 23 19.61 19.32 8.58
CA VAL A 23 18.42 18.92 9.38
C VAL A 23 18.37 17.41 9.58
N PHE A 24 18.62 16.64 8.52
CA PHE A 24 18.56 15.18 8.57
C PHE A 24 19.91 14.50 8.87
N ASN A 25 20.96 15.26 9.13
CA ASN A 25 22.33 14.79 9.32
C ASN A 25 22.78 13.82 8.21
N LEU A 26 22.62 14.25 6.96
CA LEU A 26 22.98 13.48 5.76
C LEU A 26 24.20 14.11 5.07
N ASP A 27 25.04 13.26 4.50
CA ASP A 27 26.06 13.69 3.55
C ASP A 27 25.42 14.19 2.24
N GLU A 28 25.93 15.29 1.66
CA GLU A 28 25.36 15.89 0.46
C GLU A 28 25.40 14.96 -0.76
N ASP A 29 26.45 14.14 -0.90
CA ASP A 29 26.56 13.20 -2.02
C ASP A 29 25.58 12.05 -1.85
N VAL A 30 25.37 11.57 -0.62
CA VAL A 30 24.33 10.58 -0.31
C VAL A 30 22.95 11.14 -0.60
N ALA A 31 22.67 12.36 -0.15
CA ALA A 31 21.40 13.02 -0.38
C ALA A 31 21.13 13.20 -1.88
N ARG A 32 22.11 13.66 -2.66
CA ARG A 32 21.99 13.82 -4.12
C ARG A 32 21.76 12.49 -4.85
N LYS A 33 22.47 11.43 -4.45
CA LYS A 33 22.40 10.12 -5.15
C LYS A 33 21.14 9.32 -4.81
N CYS A 34 20.72 9.39 -3.55
CA CYS A 34 19.71 8.48 -3.02
C CYS A 34 18.40 9.18 -2.69
N VAL A 35 18.43 10.40 -2.15
CA VAL A 35 17.25 11.01 -1.53
C VAL A 35 16.58 12.04 -2.42
N GLN A 36 17.38 12.83 -3.14
CA GLN A 36 16.88 13.83 -4.06
C GLN A 36 16.26 13.16 -5.29
N PHE A 37 15.01 13.50 -5.58
CA PHE A 37 14.31 13.09 -6.79
C PHE A 37 13.84 14.32 -7.54
N GLY A 38 14.48 14.61 -8.67
CA GLY A 38 14.33 15.90 -9.35
C GLY A 38 14.81 17.04 -8.45
N GLU A 39 13.89 17.91 -8.06
CA GLU A 39 14.17 19.12 -7.30
C GLU A 39 13.80 19.05 -5.82
N VAL A 40 13.38 17.88 -5.33
CA VAL A 40 12.85 17.73 -3.97
C VAL A 40 13.50 16.58 -3.22
N PHE A 41 13.45 16.66 -1.90
CA PHE A 41 13.69 15.53 -1.00
C PHE A 41 12.57 14.49 -1.15
N ASN A 42 12.93 13.21 -1.22
CA ASN A 42 11.93 12.14 -1.39
C ASN A 42 12.36 10.83 -0.72
N LEU A 43 11.65 10.44 0.34
CA LEU A 43 11.97 9.22 1.09
C LEU A 43 11.69 7.93 0.31
N LEU A 44 10.68 7.93 -0.57
CA LEU A 44 10.41 6.77 -1.41
C LEU A 44 11.55 6.55 -2.41
N HIS A 45 12.10 7.64 -2.95
CA HIS A 45 13.29 7.58 -3.80
C HIS A 45 14.52 7.13 -3.03
N ALA A 46 14.68 7.52 -1.75
CA ALA A 46 15.74 7.00 -0.89
C ALA A 46 15.68 5.48 -0.77
N GLY A 47 14.51 4.92 -0.49
CA GLY A 47 14.31 3.46 -0.44
C GLY A 47 14.59 2.79 -1.78
N ALA A 48 14.02 3.31 -2.88
CA ALA A 48 14.22 2.74 -4.21
C ALA A 48 15.70 2.82 -4.67
N SER A 49 16.37 3.93 -4.40
CA SER A 49 17.79 4.12 -4.71
C SER A 49 18.67 3.21 -3.88
N TYR A 50 18.34 2.99 -2.60
CA TYR A 50 19.05 2.03 -1.77
C TYR A 50 18.97 0.61 -2.36
N LEU A 51 17.79 0.16 -2.77
CA LEU A 51 17.62 -1.13 -3.43
C LEU A 51 18.40 -1.19 -4.76
N ARG A 52 18.34 -0.14 -5.58
CA ARG A 52 19.09 -0.05 -6.84
C ARG A 52 20.59 -0.20 -6.62
N VAL A 53 21.16 0.59 -5.70
CA VAL A 53 22.61 0.68 -5.49
C VAL A 53 23.15 -0.53 -4.73
N ASN A 54 22.46 -0.99 -3.70
CA ASN A 54 22.97 -2.00 -2.77
C ASN A 54 22.44 -3.41 -3.04
N GLN A 55 21.31 -3.54 -3.74
CA GLN A 55 20.65 -4.82 -4.01
C GLN A 55 20.37 -5.05 -5.50
N GLN A 56 21.08 -4.35 -6.39
CA GLN A 56 20.92 -4.46 -7.85
C GLN A 56 19.46 -4.26 -8.31
N GLY A 57 18.69 -3.45 -7.57
CA GLY A 57 17.29 -3.15 -7.88
C GLY A 57 16.30 -4.28 -7.57
N PHE A 58 16.68 -5.25 -6.73
CA PHE A 58 15.79 -6.32 -6.24
C PHE A 58 15.11 -5.91 -4.91
N GLY A 59 13.99 -6.55 -4.57
CA GLY A 59 13.39 -6.47 -3.22
C GLY A 59 12.14 -5.60 -3.06
N ALA A 60 11.73 -4.83 -4.08
CA ALA A 60 10.47 -4.08 -4.01
C ALA A 60 9.27 -4.97 -4.40
N VAL A 61 8.23 -4.96 -3.58
CA VAL A 61 6.97 -5.68 -3.84
C VAL A 61 5.76 -4.76 -3.64
N GLY A 62 4.73 -4.96 -4.46
CA GLY A 62 3.41 -4.36 -4.25
C GLY A 62 2.48 -5.29 -3.49
N VAL A 63 1.57 -4.72 -2.71
CA VAL A 63 0.55 -5.42 -1.90
C VAL A 63 -0.50 -6.20 -2.71
N SER A 64 -0.43 -6.13 -4.04
CA SER A 64 -1.18 -7.00 -4.94
C SER A 64 -0.53 -7.02 -6.32
N LYS A 65 -0.88 -8.03 -7.14
CA LYS A 65 -0.39 -8.15 -8.53
C LYS A 65 -0.76 -6.92 -9.37
N LYS A 66 -2.00 -6.42 -9.26
CA LYS A 66 -2.46 -5.24 -10.00
C LYS A 66 -1.83 -3.95 -9.45
N TYR A 67 -1.62 -3.85 -8.14
CA TYR A 67 -1.03 -2.66 -7.54
C TYR A 67 0.44 -2.51 -7.92
N GLY A 68 1.26 -3.55 -7.74
CA GLY A 68 2.69 -3.51 -8.08
C GLY A 68 2.95 -3.13 -9.55
N LYS A 69 2.23 -3.77 -10.48
CA LYS A 69 2.33 -3.46 -11.92
C LYS A 69 1.97 -2.00 -12.23
N ARG A 70 0.88 -1.48 -11.64
CA ARG A 70 0.44 -0.09 -11.84
C ARG A 70 1.41 0.91 -11.22
N SER A 71 1.91 0.64 -10.02
CA SER A 71 2.89 1.53 -9.37
C SER A 71 4.18 1.64 -10.18
N TYR A 72 4.70 0.52 -10.68
CA TYR A 72 5.90 0.54 -11.52
C TYR A 72 5.70 1.31 -12.83
N ALA A 73 4.55 1.13 -13.50
CA ALA A 73 4.24 1.84 -14.74
C ALA A 73 4.01 3.34 -14.53
N ARG A 74 3.48 3.74 -13.37
CA ARG A 74 3.08 5.13 -13.10
C ARG A 74 4.20 5.99 -12.54
N TYR A 75 5.02 5.45 -11.64
CA TYR A 75 5.91 6.25 -10.79
C TYR A 75 7.38 6.09 -11.21
N PRO A 76 8.02 7.13 -11.75
CA PRO A 76 9.39 7.03 -12.25
C PRO A 76 10.43 6.67 -11.21
N ILE A 77 10.15 6.93 -9.93
CA ILE A 77 10.99 6.54 -8.78
C ILE A 77 11.36 5.05 -8.83
N PHE A 78 10.49 4.20 -9.36
CA PHE A 78 10.72 2.75 -9.41
C PHE A 78 11.48 2.27 -10.66
N TRP A 79 11.70 3.11 -11.68
CA TRP A 79 12.30 2.65 -12.95
C TRP A 79 13.77 2.26 -12.84
N GLY A 80 14.45 2.68 -11.77
CA GLY A 80 15.78 2.19 -11.44
C GLY A 80 15.79 0.76 -10.85
N LEU A 81 14.63 0.18 -10.54
CA LEU A 81 14.52 -1.17 -10.01
C LEU A 81 14.40 -2.18 -11.16
N ARG A 82 14.96 -3.38 -10.99
CA ARG A 82 14.90 -4.43 -12.00
C ARG A 82 13.46 -4.93 -12.22
N LYS A 83 12.69 -5.02 -11.14
CA LYS A 83 11.27 -5.36 -11.14
C LYS A 83 10.61 -4.92 -9.83
N VAL A 84 9.30 -4.72 -9.86
CA VAL A 84 8.45 -4.67 -8.67
C VAL A 84 7.63 -5.95 -8.61
N GLY A 85 7.89 -6.79 -7.61
CA GLY A 85 7.17 -8.04 -7.38
C GLY A 85 5.79 -7.84 -6.78
N ASN A 86 5.15 -8.94 -6.40
CA ASN A 86 3.86 -8.94 -5.72
C ASN A 86 3.94 -9.79 -4.45
N LEU A 87 3.48 -9.21 -3.35
CA LEU A 87 3.22 -9.91 -2.10
C LEU A 87 1.79 -9.51 -1.71
N PRO A 88 0.77 -10.27 -2.13
CA PRO A 88 -0.62 -9.97 -1.79
C PRO A 88 -0.76 -9.83 -0.27
N ASN A 89 -1.50 -8.83 0.18
CA ASN A 89 -1.86 -8.77 1.60
C ASN A 89 -2.58 -10.08 1.98
N PRO A 90 -2.16 -10.73 3.09
CA PRO A 90 -2.87 -11.89 3.59
C PRO A 90 -4.28 -11.49 4.03
N ASP A 91 -5.20 -12.44 4.00
CA ASP A 91 -6.49 -12.29 4.66
C ASP A 91 -6.23 -12.19 6.18
N PRO A 92 -6.69 -11.15 6.87
CA PRO A 92 -6.47 -11.00 8.32
C PRO A 92 -7.06 -12.15 9.15
N SER A 93 -8.05 -12.88 8.61
CA SER A 93 -8.66 -14.06 9.24
C SER A 93 -7.92 -15.37 8.93
N ASP A 94 -7.00 -15.35 7.95
CA ASP A 94 -6.18 -16.49 7.57
C ASP A 94 -5.00 -16.64 8.54
N VAL A 95 -5.33 -17.17 9.72
CA VAL A 95 -4.37 -17.59 10.77
C VAL A 95 -3.89 -19.03 10.57
N GLY A 96 -4.29 -19.68 9.48
CA GLY A 96 -3.97 -21.06 9.18
C GLY A 96 -2.53 -21.25 8.68
N GLU A 97 -2.06 -22.51 8.70
CA GLU A 97 -0.81 -22.83 8.03
C GLU A 97 -0.97 -22.65 6.51
N TRP A 98 -0.03 -21.92 5.91
CA TRP A 98 -0.01 -21.76 4.47
C TRP A 98 0.16 -23.11 3.78
N THR A 99 -0.80 -23.49 2.93
CA THR A 99 -0.72 -24.70 2.11
C THR A 99 -0.74 -24.34 0.61
N LYS A 100 0.00 -25.12 -0.20
CA LYS A 100 0.02 -24.99 -1.66
C LYS A 100 -1.25 -25.51 -2.35
N GLN A 101 -2.21 -26.02 -1.60
CA GLN A 101 -3.36 -26.71 -2.17
C GLN A 101 -4.32 -25.71 -2.82
N PRO A 102 -4.94 -26.07 -3.96
CA PRO A 102 -5.95 -25.23 -4.57
C PRO A 102 -7.10 -25.02 -3.60
N VAL A 103 -7.59 -23.77 -3.53
CA VAL A 103 -8.82 -23.45 -2.79
C VAL A 103 -9.93 -24.30 -3.39
N THR A 104 -10.50 -25.20 -2.58
CA THR A 104 -11.62 -26.05 -2.98
C THR A 104 -12.85 -25.21 -3.28
N GLU A 105 -13.82 -25.77 -4.01
CA GLU A 105 -15.12 -25.14 -4.21
C GLU A 105 -15.69 -24.63 -2.88
N ALA A 106 -16.14 -23.38 -2.86
CA ALA A 106 -16.72 -22.78 -1.68
C ALA A 106 -18.05 -23.48 -1.37
N THR A 107 -18.12 -24.17 -0.23
CA THR A 107 -19.36 -24.75 0.29
C THR A 107 -20.16 -23.67 1.01
N VAL A 108 -21.43 -23.52 0.64
CA VAL A 108 -22.36 -22.64 1.36
C VAL A 108 -22.67 -23.28 2.72
N ASP A 109 -22.52 -22.50 3.79
CA ASP A 109 -22.94 -22.89 5.13
C ASP A 109 -24.45 -22.60 5.28
N PRO A 110 -25.30 -23.64 5.36
CA PRO A 110 -26.74 -23.46 5.43
C PRO A 110 -27.21 -22.86 6.75
N GLU A 111 -26.50 -23.09 7.86
CA GLU A 111 -26.84 -22.50 9.16
C GLU A 111 -26.53 -21.00 9.16
N TYR A 112 -25.38 -20.62 8.59
CA TYR A 112 -25.02 -19.22 8.42
C TYR A 112 -26.02 -18.47 7.52
N GLU A 113 -26.38 -19.04 6.36
CA GLU A 113 -27.35 -18.42 5.46
C GLU A 113 -28.74 -18.29 6.09
N ALA A 114 -29.17 -19.26 6.91
CA ALA A 114 -30.41 -19.16 7.67
C ALA A 114 -30.38 -18.02 8.71
N GLY A 115 -29.22 -17.73 9.31
CA GLY A 115 -29.02 -16.64 10.27
C GLY A 115 -28.91 -15.24 9.64
N ARG A 116 -28.71 -15.15 8.33
CA ARG A 116 -28.39 -13.90 7.63
C ARG A 116 -29.48 -12.82 7.76
N ALA A 117 -30.74 -13.21 7.81
CA ALA A 117 -31.87 -12.29 7.94
C ALA A 117 -31.84 -11.54 9.28
N GLU A 118 -31.51 -12.23 10.37
CA GLU A 118 -31.42 -11.61 11.70
C GLU A 118 -30.20 -10.69 11.80
N LEU A 119 -29.06 -11.10 11.23
CA LEU A 119 -27.86 -10.24 11.17
C LEU A 119 -28.13 -8.93 10.41
N LYS A 120 -28.91 -8.99 9.32
CA LYS A 120 -29.33 -7.80 8.56
C LYS A 120 -30.21 -6.88 9.40
N ARG A 121 -31.18 -7.44 10.13
CA ARG A 121 -32.07 -6.68 11.03
C ARG A 121 -31.26 -5.98 12.13
N GLN A 122 -30.32 -6.69 12.76
CA GLN A 122 -29.43 -6.13 13.79
C GLN A 122 -28.53 -5.01 13.23
N ALA A 123 -28.03 -5.15 12.01
CA ALA A 123 -27.23 -4.11 11.36
C ALA A 123 -28.07 -2.85 11.04
N GLN A 124 -29.31 -3.02 10.57
CA GLN A 124 -30.25 -1.91 10.39
C GLN A 124 -30.54 -1.20 11.71
N GLU A 125 -30.84 -1.96 12.77
CA GLU A 125 -31.09 -1.44 14.11
C GLU A 125 -29.89 -0.66 14.67
N TRP A 126 -28.68 -1.24 14.59
CA TRP A 126 -27.45 -0.60 15.03
C TRP A 126 -27.16 0.71 14.28
N ALA A 127 -27.44 0.74 12.97
CA ALA A 127 -27.26 1.93 12.14
C ALA A 127 -28.41 2.97 12.28
N GLY A 128 -29.44 2.68 13.09
CA GLY A 128 -30.62 3.55 13.25
C GLY A 128 -31.51 3.62 12.00
N LEU A 129 -31.48 2.59 11.16
CA LEU A 129 -32.29 2.48 9.94
C LEU A 129 -33.66 1.84 10.22
N GLU A 130 -34.60 2.03 9.30
CA GLU A 130 -35.83 1.24 9.28
C GLU A 130 -35.50 -0.25 9.09
N GLN A 131 -36.05 -1.10 9.97
CA GLN A 131 -35.84 -2.55 9.95
C GLN A 131 -36.73 -3.20 8.87
N ASN A 132 -36.38 -2.97 7.60
CA ASN A 132 -37.09 -3.54 6.45
C ASN A 132 -36.39 -4.83 5.97
N PRO A 133 -37.04 -6.01 6.09
CA PRO A 133 -36.44 -7.29 5.69
C PRO A 133 -36.19 -7.39 4.17
N ASP A 134 -36.93 -6.64 3.36
CA ASP A 134 -36.87 -6.68 1.89
C ASP A 134 -35.87 -5.66 1.30
N ALA A 135 -35.35 -4.74 2.10
CA ALA A 135 -34.45 -3.68 1.62
C ALA A 135 -33.02 -4.19 1.39
N ASP A 136 -32.33 -3.78 0.33
CA ASP A 136 -30.91 -4.10 0.18
C ASP A 136 -30.05 -3.26 1.16
N LEU A 137 -29.12 -3.91 1.87
CA LEU A 137 -28.19 -3.24 2.78
C LEU A 137 -26.82 -3.06 2.10
N LEU A 138 -26.54 -1.86 1.62
CA LEU A 138 -25.21 -1.48 1.14
C LEU A 138 -24.35 -1.00 2.31
N VAL A 139 -23.20 -1.65 2.51
CA VAL A 139 -22.26 -1.34 3.59
C VAL A 139 -20.95 -0.84 3.00
N PHE A 140 -20.48 0.31 3.47
CA PHE A 140 -19.14 0.84 3.19
C PHE A 140 -18.36 0.93 4.51
N VAL A 141 -17.34 0.09 4.67
CA VAL A 141 -16.41 0.16 5.80
C VAL A 141 -15.04 0.53 5.27
N GLY A 142 -14.56 1.72 5.63
CA GLY A 142 -13.28 2.25 5.22
C GLY A 142 -13.04 3.63 5.79
N SER A 143 -11.79 4.09 5.71
CA SER A 143 -11.46 5.50 5.98
C SER A 143 -12.17 6.39 4.96
N TRP A 144 -12.85 7.42 5.44
CA TRP A 144 -13.41 8.51 4.62
C TRP A 144 -12.31 9.47 4.18
#